data_AF-A0A368G1G4-F1
#
_entry.id   AF-A0A368G1G4-F1
#
_cell.length_a   1.000
_cell.length_b   1.000
_cell.length_c   1.000
_cell.angle_alpha   90.00
_cell.angle_beta   90.00
_cell.angle_gamma   90.00
#
_symmetry.space_group_name_H-M   'P 1'
#
loop_
_entity.id
_entity.type
_entity.pdbx_description
1 polymer ?
#
loop_
_entity_poly.entity_id
_entity_poly.type
_entity_poly.pdbx_seq_one_letter_code
_entity_poly.pdbx_strand_id
1 'polypeptide(L)'
;MEMDGSFSCNHGKKECDANRLQSCVIDIFKSSGALPFIVCFERIIHHNTVEQAMHACSAFIRSQYRQIRLCYDGDRGTQLQRIAAHKTMSTKPHPILEVPYLLINDYTPSVDNNNLNVMILPQLLNKWFKLYS
;
A
#
# COMPACT_ATOMS: atom_id res chain seq x y z
N MET A 1 11.08 5.77 -8.50
CA MET A 1 11.05 5.46 -9.94
C MET A 1 12.22 6.18 -10.53
N GLU A 2 13.15 5.43 -11.09
CA GLU A 2 14.36 5.99 -11.68
C GLU A 2 14.05 6.62 -13.04
N MET A 3 14.99 7.40 -13.56
CA MET A 3 14.85 8.07 -14.87
C MET A 3 14.67 7.09 -16.04
N ASP A 4 15.17 5.86 -15.90
CA ASP A 4 15.01 4.78 -16.90
C ASP A 4 13.66 4.03 -16.78
N GLY A 5 12.79 4.45 -15.86
CA GLY A 5 11.49 3.83 -15.61
C GLY A 5 11.54 2.56 -14.77
N SER A 6 12.70 2.21 -14.21
CA SER A 6 12.85 1.15 -13.21
C SER A 6 12.40 1.61 -11.82
N PHE A 7 12.21 0.63 -10.92
CA PHE A 7 11.82 0.88 -9.53
C PHE A 7 12.94 0.46 -8.60
N SER A 8 13.50 1.44 -7.89
CA SER A 8 14.29 1.23 -6.69
C SER A 8 13.40 1.42 -5.45
N CYS A 9 13.59 0.56 -4.46
CA CYS A 9 12.88 0.61 -3.18
C CYS A 9 13.92 0.57 -2.04
N ASN A 10 13.62 1.22 -0.92
CA ASN A 10 14.56 1.39 0.20
C ASN A 10 15.01 0.07 0.81
N HIS A 11 14.16 -0.95 0.77
CA HIS A 11 14.43 -2.31 1.26
C HIS A 11 14.68 -3.30 0.11
N GLY A 12 15.08 -2.79 -1.05
CA GLY A 12 15.49 -3.56 -2.22
C GLY A 12 14.36 -4.26 -2.96
N LYS A 13 14.72 -5.23 -3.80
CA LYS A 13 13.81 -5.86 -4.77
C LYS A 13 12.58 -6.52 -4.12
N LYS A 14 12.72 -7.10 -2.92
CA LYS A 14 11.60 -7.75 -2.22
C LYS A 14 10.45 -6.77 -1.96
N GLU A 15 10.76 -5.56 -1.53
CA GLU A 15 9.76 -4.49 -1.32
C GLU A 15 9.12 -4.06 -2.63
N CYS A 16 9.91 -3.85 -3.68
CA CYS A 16 9.37 -3.49 -4.99
C CYS A 16 8.40 -4.57 -5.52
N ASP A 17 8.75 -5.84 -5.38
CA ASP A 17 7.91 -6.96 -5.80
C ASP A 17 6.63 -7.05 -4.94
N ALA A 18 6.74 -6.86 -3.61
CA ALA A 18 5.60 -6.80 -2.72
C ALA A 18 4.63 -5.66 -3.08
N ASN A 19 5.15 -4.45 -3.31
CA ASN A 19 4.37 -3.28 -3.70
C ASN A 19 3.64 -3.50 -5.04
N ARG A 20 4.30 -4.18 -5.99
CA ARG A 20 3.70 -4.56 -7.28
C ARG A 20 2.53 -5.52 -7.09
N LEU A 21 2.71 -6.58 -6.30
CA LEU A 21 1.68 -7.57 -6.02
C LEU A 21 0.47 -6.92 -5.35
N GLN A 22 0.69 -6.12 -4.31
CA GLN A 22 -0.40 -5.42 -3.61
C GLN A 22 -1.15 -4.46 -4.52
N SER A 23 -0.45 -3.75 -5.42
CA SER A 23 -1.08 -2.88 -6.42
C SER A 23 -2.03 -3.68 -7.34
N CYS A 24 -1.63 -4.89 -7.75
CA CYS A 24 -2.49 -5.78 -8.53
C CYS A 24 -3.73 -6.25 -7.75
N VAL A 25 -3.58 -6.57 -6.47
CA VAL A 25 -4.73 -6.96 -5.62
C VAL A 25 -5.70 -5.79 -5.47
N ILE A 26 -5.20 -4.57 -5.25
CA ILE A 26 -6.01 -3.36 -5.15
C ILE A 26 -6.73 -3.04 -6.47
N ASP A 27 -6.06 -3.21 -7.62
CA ASP A 27 -6.67 -2.96 -8.93
C ASP A 27 -7.90 -3.85 -9.17
N ILE A 28 -7.79 -5.13 -8.78
CA ILE A 28 -8.82 -6.16 -9.00
C ILE A 28 -9.93 -6.09 -7.96
N PHE A 29 -9.61 -6.01 -6.66
CA PHE A 29 -10.61 -6.11 -5.58
C PHE A 29 -11.09 -4.75 -5.05
N LYS A 30 -10.43 -3.65 -5.43
CA LYS A 30 -10.57 -2.33 -4.80
C LYS A 30 -10.22 -2.36 -3.30
N SER A 31 -10.10 -1.20 -2.68
CA SER A 31 -9.47 -1.07 -1.35
C SER A 31 -10.11 -1.95 -0.27
N SER A 32 -11.45 -2.00 -0.21
CA SER A 32 -12.16 -2.78 0.80
C SER A 32 -12.00 -4.29 0.60
N GLY A 33 -12.04 -4.77 -0.64
CA GLY A 33 -11.86 -6.20 -0.96
C GLY A 33 -10.41 -6.67 -0.86
N ALA A 34 -9.45 -5.78 -1.11
CA ALA A 34 -8.02 -6.10 -1.05
C ALA A 34 -7.47 -6.18 0.38
N LEU A 35 -8.08 -5.46 1.33
CA LEU A 35 -7.54 -5.27 2.68
C LEU A 35 -7.26 -6.58 3.44
N PRO A 36 -8.15 -7.61 3.43
CA PRO A 36 -7.87 -8.87 4.14
C PRO A 36 -6.60 -9.58 3.63
N PHE A 37 -6.37 -9.57 2.31
CA PHE A 37 -5.15 -10.11 1.72
C PHE A 37 -3.93 -9.29 2.14
N ILE A 38 -3.99 -7.97 2.02
CA ILE A 38 -2.86 -7.07 2.35
C ILE A 38 -2.46 -7.24 3.81
N VAL A 39 -3.42 -7.26 4.74
CA VAL A 39 -3.13 -7.43 6.17
C VAL A 39 -2.50 -8.80 6.46
N CYS A 40 -2.99 -9.87 5.82
CA CYS A 40 -2.37 -11.19 5.92
C CYS A 40 -0.93 -11.16 5.40
N PHE A 41 -0.74 -10.58 4.21
CA PHE A 41 0.53 -10.56 3.50
C PHE A 41 1.60 -9.76 4.27
N GLU A 42 1.26 -8.56 4.73
CA GLU A 42 2.17 -7.68 5.48
C GLU A 42 2.65 -8.30 6.80
N ARG A 43 1.80 -9.12 7.46
CA ARG A 43 2.20 -9.81 8.70
C ARG A 43 3.31 -10.83 8.51
N ILE A 44 3.47 -11.38 7.30
CA ILE A 44 4.37 -12.51 7.06
C ILE A 44 5.50 -12.20 6.08
N ILE A 45 5.39 -11.16 5.24
CA ILE A 45 6.38 -10.84 4.20
C ILE A 45 7.78 -10.51 4.73
N HIS A 46 7.89 -10.08 6.00
CA HIS A 46 9.18 -9.82 6.64
C HIS A 46 10.07 -11.07 6.68
N HIS A 47 9.49 -12.25 6.92
CA HIS A 47 10.20 -13.53 7.06
C HIS A 47 10.01 -14.49 5.89
N ASN A 48 9.31 -14.05 4.83
CA ASN A 48 8.97 -14.88 3.68
C ASN A 48 9.35 -14.19 2.37
N THR A 49 9.42 -14.96 1.29
CA THR A 49 9.43 -14.40 -0.07
C THR A 49 8.03 -13.91 -0.45
N VAL A 50 7.94 -13.07 -1.49
CA VAL A 50 6.65 -12.62 -2.05
C VAL A 50 5.78 -13.81 -2.46
N GLU A 51 6.39 -14.84 -3.07
CA GLU A 51 5.70 -16.06 -3.49
C GLU A 51 5.13 -16.86 -2.32
N GLN A 52 5.94 -17.07 -1.28
CA GLN A 52 5.52 -17.77 -0.07
C GLN A 52 4.37 -17.04 0.63
N ALA A 53 4.48 -15.71 0.75
CA ALA A 53 3.45 -14.88 1.37
C ALA A 53 2.16 -14.83 0.52
N MET A 54 2.27 -14.70 -0.80
CA MET A 54 1.13 -14.74 -1.72
C MET A 54 0.37 -16.06 -1.62
N HIS A 55 1.11 -17.18 -1.59
CA HIS A 55 0.53 -18.51 -1.45
C HIS A 55 -0.16 -18.69 -0.09
N ALA A 56 0.50 -18.31 1.01
CA ALA A 56 -0.04 -18.43 2.36
C ALA A 56 -1.33 -17.60 2.56
N CYS A 57 -1.43 -16.44 1.91
CA CYS A 57 -2.60 -15.56 1.98
C CYS A 57 -3.61 -15.77 0.84
N SER A 58 -3.43 -16.79 0.00
CA SER A 58 -4.20 -17.00 -1.24
C SER A 58 -5.71 -17.20 -1.01
N ALA A 59 -6.12 -17.63 0.18
CA ALA A 59 -7.52 -17.81 0.53
C ALA A 59 -8.35 -16.51 0.32
N PHE A 60 -7.77 -15.34 0.60
CA PHE A 60 -8.44 -14.04 0.44
C PHE A 60 -8.59 -13.60 -1.02
N ILE A 61 -7.78 -14.15 -1.92
CA ILE A 61 -7.75 -13.78 -3.34
C ILE A 61 -8.10 -14.94 -4.27
N ARG A 62 -8.61 -16.06 -3.72
CA ARG A 62 -8.76 -17.33 -4.43
C ARG A 62 -9.55 -17.20 -5.74
N SER A 63 -10.61 -16.40 -5.75
CA SER A 63 -11.46 -16.20 -6.93
C SER A 63 -10.75 -15.48 -8.08
N GLN A 64 -9.67 -14.74 -7.79
CA GLN A 64 -8.95 -13.93 -8.77
C GLN A 64 -7.44 -14.23 -8.80
N TYR A 65 -6.99 -15.32 -8.16
CA TYR A 65 -5.57 -15.64 -8.00
C TYR A 65 -4.82 -15.61 -9.34
N ARG A 66 -5.40 -16.22 -10.39
CA ARG A 66 -4.82 -16.24 -11.73
C ARG A 66 -4.70 -14.85 -12.35
N GLN A 67 -5.71 -13.99 -12.17
CA GLN A 67 -5.69 -12.63 -12.70
C GLN A 67 -4.66 -11.76 -11.98
N ILE A 68 -4.57 -11.89 -10.65
CA ILE A 68 -3.54 -11.24 -9.85
C ILE A 68 -2.16 -11.70 -10.27
N ARG A 69 -1.96 -13.01 -10.51
CA ARG A 69 -0.69 -13.55 -10.98
C ARG A 69 -0.28 -12.96 -12.33
N LEU A 70 -1.20 -12.95 -13.29
CA LEU A 70 -0.97 -12.35 -14.61
C LEU A 70 -0.63 -10.87 -14.52
N CYS A 71 -1.30 -10.13 -13.64
CA CYS A 71 -0.98 -8.72 -13.38
C CYS A 71 0.42 -8.56 -12.77
N TYR A 72 0.75 -9.38 -11.77
CA TYR A 72 2.00 -9.32 -11.03
C TYR A 72 3.21 -9.65 -11.91
N ASP A 73 3.09 -10.67 -12.76
CA ASP A 73 4.18 -11.08 -13.66
C ASP A 73 4.28 -10.20 -14.92
N GLY A 74 3.21 -9.47 -15.27
CA GLY A 74 3.10 -8.71 -16.52
C GLY A 74 3.26 -7.19 -16.40
N ASP A 75 3.15 -6.52 -17.55
CA ASP A 75 3.31 -5.06 -17.67
C ASP A 75 2.29 -4.26 -16.87
N ARG A 76 1.10 -4.85 -16.61
CA ARG A 76 0.06 -4.21 -15.82
C ARG A 76 0.55 -3.92 -14.39
N GLY A 77 1.28 -4.84 -13.76
CA GLY A 77 1.85 -4.62 -12.44
C GLY A 77 2.83 -3.44 -12.43
N THR A 78 3.72 -3.38 -13.43
CA THR A 78 4.66 -2.27 -13.63
C THR A 78 3.93 -0.94 -13.85
N GLN A 79 2.87 -0.93 -14.66
CA GLN A 79 2.05 0.25 -14.89
C GLN A 79 1.39 0.75 -13.60
N LEU A 80 0.87 -0.17 -12.78
CA LEU A 80 0.25 0.17 -11.50
C LEU A 80 1.26 0.77 -10.52
N GLN A 81 2.50 0.28 -10.48
CA GLN A 81 3.57 0.91 -9.69
C GLN A 81 3.88 2.33 -10.18
N ARG A 82 3.85 2.59 -11.49
CA ARG A 82 4.05 3.95 -12.03
C ARG A 82 2.93 4.88 -11.60
N ILE A 83 1.68 4.40 -11.64
CA ILE A 83 0.51 5.14 -11.17
C ILE A 83 0.64 5.45 -9.66
N ALA A 84 1.03 4.46 -8.86
CA ALA A 84 1.25 4.65 -7.43
C ALA A 84 2.37 5.68 -7.15
N ALA A 85 3.50 5.58 -7.84
CA ALA A 85 4.61 6.53 -7.69
C ALA A 85 4.19 7.96 -8.07
N HIS A 86 3.48 8.14 -9.18
CA HIS A 86 2.95 9.44 -9.56
C HIS A 86 2.01 10.01 -8.51
N LYS A 87 1.10 9.19 -7.96
CA LYS A 87 0.21 9.62 -6.87
C LYS A 87 1.01 10.10 -5.66
N THR A 88 1.97 9.30 -5.19
CA THR A 88 2.85 9.65 -4.07
C THR A 88 3.58 10.98 -4.31
N MET A 89 4.20 11.16 -5.48
CA MET A 89 4.93 12.40 -5.83
C MET A 89 4.02 13.62 -5.98
N SER A 90 2.76 13.42 -6.37
CA SER A 90 1.77 14.49 -6.56
C SER A 90 0.93 14.79 -5.32
N THR A 91 1.23 14.15 -4.19
CA THR A 91 0.48 14.32 -2.92
C THR A 91 0.48 15.77 -2.48
N LYS A 92 -0.66 16.22 -1.97
CA LYS A 92 -0.89 17.56 -1.40
C LYS A 92 -1.56 17.41 -0.02
N PRO A 93 -1.49 18.41 0.87
CA PRO A 93 -0.81 19.71 0.70
C PRO A 93 0.72 19.68 0.83
N HIS A 94 1.28 18.63 1.45
CA HIS A 94 2.71 18.52 1.71
C HIS A 94 3.33 17.31 0.98
N PRO A 95 4.62 17.40 0.59
CA PRO A 95 5.35 16.25 0.06
C PRO A 95 5.51 15.18 1.15
N ILE A 96 5.57 13.92 0.73
CA ILE A 96 5.80 12.78 1.64
C ILE A 96 7.30 12.70 1.95
N LEU A 97 7.68 12.99 3.19
CA LEU A 97 9.07 12.94 3.66
C LEU A 97 9.44 11.57 4.26
N GLU A 98 8.45 10.88 4.84
CA GLU A 98 8.63 9.60 5.51
C GLU A 98 7.36 8.73 5.42
N VAL A 99 7.51 7.43 5.70
CA VAL A 99 6.41 6.46 5.72
C VAL A 99 6.28 5.84 7.13
N PRO A 100 5.07 5.48 7.58
CA PRO A 100 3.78 5.64 6.88
C PRO A 100 3.32 7.10 6.83
N TYR A 101 2.67 7.50 5.73
CA TYR A 101 2.04 8.82 5.57
C TYR A 101 0.52 8.67 5.57
N LEU A 102 -0.16 9.39 6.45
CA LEU A 102 -1.62 9.29 6.63
C LEU A 102 -2.27 10.64 6.37
N LEU A 103 -3.17 10.68 5.39
CA LEU A 103 -3.95 11.86 5.01
C LEU A 103 -5.40 11.68 5.42
N ILE A 104 -5.92 12.58 6.26
CA ILE A 104 -7.29 12.59 6.74
C ILE A 104 -7.90 13.94 6.38
N ASN A 105 -8.80 13.99 5.40
CA ASN A 105 -9.45 15.23 4.93
C ASN A 105 -8.44 16.36 4.65
N ASP A 106 -7.45 16.08 3.79
CA ASP A 106 -6.36 16.98 3.43
C ASP A 106 -5.44 17.42 4.60
N TYR A 107 -5.63 16.84 5.78
CA TYR A 107 -4.77 17.04 6.95
C TYR A 107 -3.86 15.83 7.18
N THR A 108 -2.56 16.06 7.29
CA THR A 108 -1.58 15.08 7.76
C THR A 108 -1.19 15.40 9.20
N PRO A 109 -1.39 14.48 10.17
CA PRO A 109 -0.92 14.72 11.52
C PRO A 109 0.61 14.65 11.53
N SER A 110 1.26 15.78 11.79
CA SER A 110 2.72 15.98 11.86
C SER A 110 3.44 16.02 10.50
N VAL A 111 4.06 17.16 10.22
CA VAL A 111 5.04 17.36 9.13
C VAL A 111 6.48 17.26 9.65
N ASP A 112 6.68 17.37 10.97
CA ASP A 112 8.00 17.55 11.57
C ASP A 112 8.50 16.38 12.43
N ASN A 113 7.68 15.36 12.69
CA ASN A 113 8.03 14.10 13.36
C ASN A 113 6.80 13.20 13.34
N ASN A 114 6.81 12.04 12.66
CA ASN A 114 5.73 11.04 12.60
C ASN A 114 5.29 10.42 13.96
N ASN A 115 5.04 11.24 14.97
CA ASN A 115 4.59 10.85 16.31
C ASN A 115 3.08 10.55 16.34
N LEU A 116 2.48 10.21 15.19
CA LEU A 116 1.12 9.73 15.18
C LEU A 116 1.07 8.36 15.85
N ASN A 117 0.65 8.36 17.12
CA ASN A 117 0.31 7.12 17.79
C ASN A 117 -0.93 6.53 17.12
N VAL A 118 -0.74 5.58 16.21
CA VAL A 118 -1.84 4.92 15.49
C VAL A 118 -2.87 4.29 16.42
N MET A 119 -2.51 4.00 17.68
CA MET A 119 -3.45 3.47 18.68
C MET A 119 -4.48 4.51 19.13
N ILE A 120 -4.22 5.81 18.97
CA ILE A 120 -5.19 6.89 19.28
C ILE A 120 -6.06 7.28 18.09
N LEU A 121 -5.80 6.76 16.88
CA LEU A 121 -6.60 7.06 15.69
C LEU A 121 -8.11 6.85 15.90
N PRO A 122 -8.59 5.74 16.52
CA PRO A 122 -10.01 5.58 16.77
C PRO A 122 -10.61 6.69 17.66
N GLN A 123 -9.84 7.17 18.64
CA GLN A 123 -10.25 8.25 19.54
C GLN A 123 -10.30 9.60 18.81
N LEU A 124 -9.27 9.89 17.99
CA LEU A 124 -9.20 11.10 17.18
C LEU A 124 -10.35 11.17 16.18
N LEU A 125 -10.62 10.06 15.47
CA LEU A 125 -11.73 9.96 14.52
C LEU A 125 -13.08 10.12 15.22
N ASN A 126 -13.28 9.49 16.38
CA ASN A 126 -14.50 9.68 17.18
C ASN A 126 -14.69 11.13 17.64
N LYS A 127 -13.62 11.79 18.08
CA LYS A 127 -13.68 13.21 18.46
C LYS A 127 -14.04 14.09 17.27
N TRP A 128 -13.43 13.84 16.12
CA TRP A 128 -13.70 14.60 14.89
C TRP A 128 -15.14 14.40 14.42
N PHE A 129 -15.63 13.16 14.39
CA PHE A 129 -17.02 12.86 14.06
C PHE A 129 -18.00 13.65 14.94
N LYS A 130 -17.82 13.63 16.27
CA LYS A 130 -18.67 14.40 17.20
C LYS A 130 -18.65 15.92 17.01
N LEU A 131 -17.60 16.48 16.40
CA LEU A 131 -17.46 17.92 16.18
C LEU A 131 -18.08 18.39 14.86
N TYR A 132 -18.26 17.48 13.90
CA TYR A 132 -18.65 17.80 12.52
C TYR A 132 -19.84 16.97 12.01
N SER A 133 -20.54 16.26 12.90
CA SER A 133 -21.86 15.65 12.67
C SER A 133 -22.90 16.25 13.59
#